data_AF-A0A958FFE5-F1
#
_entry.id   AF-A0A958FFE5-F1
#
_cell.length_a   1.000
_cell.length_b   1.000
_cell.length_c   1.000
_cell.angle_alpha   90.00
_cell.angle_beta   90.00
_cell.angle_gamma   90.00
#
_symmetry.space_group_name_H-M   'P 1'
#
loop_
_entity.id
_entity.type
_entity.pdbx_description
1 polymer ?
#
loop_
_entity_poly.entity_id
_entity_poly.type
_entity_poly.pdbx_seq_one_letter_code
_entity_poly.pdbx_strand_id
1 'polypeptide(L)'
;RKRKKAPPAADDSGQVTYLDCPECHHRNQFLLENVLQGVSCVNCGHSFISAPMVDGAAAAAPADMTPAAVMKRTRLSTPVMAALVVIILLFAAAGSYYYVQHSRTAAVEEQHTRFVQIGERFFQAGDYAEALANYQAALALMPDDAVQDKIRQCQDLLLEAEQQKAAEELYQLTALDRADSLFEAGDFRAARDAYQALLQNAPEDSYLSERLAEIAGRLAAPPTAQPKQPKQPAATPKAERLVAHSTDDIQAMIDRAAPNSTIQFSEGIYKLSQPLTIRKSLRLLGAGPNHTLIISDIPEVMIRVNTGVKFSAAGIGFEYEGRDWADVLVVNDATVQFSRCAFKGAVYDPGAHQGGSGILFNGSSGGVVSESFFSGNQFAIYSKDKSKPVIQNSELRSNHTGIRISGEARPTVKQNHIYDNSSNGIAIFDAAQPKVLENRIRLNRANGLYFSTADFSGTIIKNEILDNKDLGVLLADQSRPTLEENIIRGNGLGGLQYKDQSRGILRNNQIQGNKYGGIKVINAAAPTLTKNTIRSNQGDGIEIMDKAHPTVNGNEIVQNSGDGISLLLIEPGGLLTNNTCTGNRGYGISILKPAQPSMV
;
A
#
# COMPACT_ATOMS: atom_id res chain seq x y z
N ARG A 1 46.35 48.40 31.33
CA ARG A 1 44.91 48.55 31.66
C ARG A 1 44.12 48.13 30.42
N LYS A 2 43.24 47.13 30.34
CA LYS A 2 42.76 46.04 31.20
C LYS A 2 42.38 44.92 30.21
N ARG A 3 42.88 43.68 30.40
CA ARG A 3 42.33 42.48 29.75
C ARG A 3 40.92 42.25 30.30
N LYS A 4 39.90 42.16 29.44
CA LYS A 4 38.55 41.76 29.86
C LYS A 4 38.54 40.24 30.09
N LYS A 5 38.34 39.85 31.34
CA LYS A 5 38.10 38.47 31.79
C LYS A 5 36.80 37.96 31.16
N ALA A 6 36.81 36.70 30.72
CA ALA A 6 35.61 35.93 30.43
C ALA A 6 34.72 35.83 31.69
N PRO A 7 33.39 35.76 31.54
CA PRO A 7 32.49 35.53 32.68
C PRO A 7 32.70 34.11 33.26
N PRO A 8 32.43 33.90 34.56
CA PRO A 8 32.60 32.60 35.19
C PRO A 8 31.62 31.58 34.59
N ALA A 9 32.08 30.33 34.49
CA ALA A 9 31.24 29.19 34.15
C ALA A 9 30.03 29.16 35.08
N ALA A 10 28.83 29.10 34.47
CA ALA A 10 27.61 28.86 35.21
C ALA A 10 27.70 27.48 35.87
N ASP A 11 27.36 27.46 37.14
CA ASP A 11 27.22 26.30 38.01
C ASP A 11 26.32 25.24 37.36
N ASP A 12 26.89 24.07 37.06
CA ASP A 12 26.28 22.93 36.38
C ASP A 12 25.37 22.15 37.35
N SER A 13 24.47 22.87 38.01
CA SER A 13 23.39 22.28 38.79
C SER A 13 22.37 21.70 37.83
N GLY A 14 22.57 20.43 37.47
CA GLY A 14 21.75 19.70 36.50
C GLY A 14 20.27 19.97 36.72
N GLN A 15 19.59 20.42 35.65
CA GLN A 15 18.18 20.77 35.72
C GLN A 15 17.36 19.58 36.22
N VAL A 16 16.70 19.81 37.34
CA VAL A 16 15.83 18.85 37.98
C VAL A 16 14.42 18.98 37.38
N THR A 17 13.86 17.87 36.90
CA THR A 17 12.46 17.77 36.48
C THR A 17 11.67 16.87 37.43
N TYR A 18 10.35 17.06 37.47
CA TYR A 18 9.45 16.29 38.30
C TYR A 18 8.44 15.53 37.43
N LEU A 19 8.25 14.24 37.71
CA LEU A 19 7.33 13.35 37.02
C LEU A 19 6.45 12.64 38.05
N ASP A 20 5.15 12.90 37.99
CA ASP A 20 4.17 12.23 38.83
C ASP A 20 3.86 10.85 38.24
N CYS A 21 4.00 9.80 39.04
CA CYS A 21 3.75 8.44 38.59
C CYS A 21 2.24 8.21 38.36
N PRO A 22 1.81 7.70 37.19
CA PRO A 22 0.38 7.49 36.93
C PRO A 22 -0.23 6.38 37.79
N GLU A 23 0.56 5.42 38.26
CA GLU A 23 0.08 4.28 39.05
C GLU A 23 -0.06 4.60 40.55
N CYS A 24 0.87 5.36 41.12
CA CYS A 24 0.91 5.62 42.57
C CYS A 24 0.87 7.10 42.96
N HIS A 25 0.79 7.99 41.98
CA HIS A 25 0.77 9.46 42.14
C HIS A 25 1.97 10.04 42.89
N HIS A 26 3.04 9.26 43.07
CA HIS A 26 4.26 9.72 43.70
C HIS A 26 5.01 10.67 42.76
N ARG A 27 5.42 11.84 43.27
CA ARG A 27 6.22 12.81 42.54
C ARG A 27 7.70 12.41 42.54
N ASN A 28 8.21 12.00 41.40
CA ASN A 28 9.59 11.58 41.22
C ASN A 28 10.44 12.77 40.74
N GLN A 29 11.66 12.89 41.24
CA GLN A 29 12.60 13.95 40.90
C GLN A 29 13.77 13.35 40.10
N PHE A 30 14.02 13.87 38.90
CA PHE A 30 15.09 13.38 38.01
C PHE A 30 15.97 14.51 37.49
N LEU A 31 17.24 14.21 37.22
CA LEU A 31 18.08 15.06 36.39
C LEU A 31 17.68 14.87 34.93
N LEU A 32 17.55 15.99 34.18
CA LEU A 32 17.01 16.01 32.82
C LEU A 32 17.74 15.05 31.85
N GLU A 33 19.05 14.89 32.02
CA GLU A 33 19.89 14.00 31.22
C GLU A 33 19.56 12.50 31.37
N ASN A 34 18.94 12.11 32.49
CA ASN A 34 18.62 10.71 32.79
C ASN A 34 17.24 10.28 32.26
N VAL A 35 16.36 11.22 31.91
CA VAL A 35 14.97 10.91 31.50
C VAL A 35 14.94 10.07 30.22
N LEU A 36 15.87 10.30 29.30
CA LEU A 36 15.98 9.55 28.03
C LEU A 36 16.68 8.19 28.18
N GLN A 37 17.22 7.86 29.37
CA GLN A 37 17.99 6.63 29.61
C GLN A 37 17.19 5.51 30.28
N GLY A 38 15.87 5.67 30.42
CA GLY A 38 14.99 4.71 31.07
C GLY A 38 14.91 4.95 32.58
N VAL A 39 13.92 5.73 33.00
CA VAL A 39 13.66 6.04 34.42
C VAL A 39 12.41 5.30 34.91
N SER A 40 12.47 4.78 36.14
CA SER A 40 11.34 4.12 36.82
C SER A 40 10.93 4.87 38.07
N CYS A 41 9.65 4.80 38.43
CA CYS A 41 9.14 5.43 39.64
C CYS A 41 9.81 4.83 40.87
N VAL A 42 10.40 5.68 41.72
CA VAL A 42 11.12 5.23 42.92
C VAL A 42 10.20 4.57 43.96
N ASN A 43 8.89 4.83 43.89
CA ASN A 43 7.90 4.30 44.82
C ASN A 43 7.29 2.96 44.37
N CYS A 44 7.07 2.75 43.07
CA CYS A 44 6.35 1.55 42.57
C CYS A 44 7.04 0.79 41.44
N GLY A 45 8.21 1.24 40.98
CA GLY A 45 8.97 0.58 39.91
C GLY A 45 8.39 0.76 38.50
N HIS A 46 7.31 1.52 38.33
CA HIS A 46 6.70 1.81 37.03
C HIS A 46 7.67 2.56 36.09
N SER A 47 8.01 1.98 34.94
CA SER A 47 8.90 2.60 33.93
C SER A 47 8.18 3.68 33.11
N PHE A 48 8.79 4.86 32.98
CA PHE A 48 8.22 6.01 32.25
C PHE A 48 8.48 5.98 30.73
N ILE A 49 9.27 5.02 30.23
CA ILE A 49 9.47 4.76 28.79
C ILE A 49 9.20 3.27 28.54
N SER A 50 8.32 2.97 27.58
CA SER A 50 8.02 1.60 27.16
C SER A 50 8.89 1.17 25.99
N ALA A 51 9.92 0.36 26.28
CA ALA A 51 10.46 -0.64 25.36
C ALA A 51 11.12 -1.79 26.16
N PRO A 52 11.22 -2.99 25.56
CA PRO A 52 10.39 -4.15 25.82
C PRO A 52 10.77 -4.94 27.10
N MET A 53 9.84 -5.81 27.52
CA MET A 53 9.94 -6.72 28.68
C MET A 53 11.33 -7.30 28.96
N VAL A 54 11.80 -7.13 30.20
CA VAL A 54 12.57 -8.14 30.95
C VAL A 54 12.22 -8.04 32.43
N ASP A 55 11.89 -9.18 33.03
CA ASP A 55 11.44 -9.36 34.42
C ASP A 55 12.49 -9.02 35.48
N GLY A 56 12.02 -8.56 36.64
CA GLY A 56 12.61 -9.00 37.92
C GLY A 56 12.75 -7.95 39.03
N ALA A 57 12.21 -8.34 40.20
CA ALA A 57 12.62 -7.96 41.56
C ALA A 57 11.85 -6.83 42.30
N ALA A 58 10.83 -7.28 43.04
CA ALA A 58 10.65 -7.12 44.48
C ALA A 58 10.94 -5.76 45.15
N ALA A 59 9.87 -5.10 45.62
CA ALA A 59 9.94 -4.08 46.66
C ALA A 59 9.30 -4.59 47.96
N ALA A 60 9.98 -4.22 49.04
CA ALA A 60 9.72 -4.56 50.43
C ALA A 60 8.44 -3.94 51.00
N ALA A 61 7.87 -4.60 52.00
CA ALA A 61 6.80 -4.09 52.85
C ALA A 61 7.31 -3.08 53.88
N PRO A 62 6.48 -2.12 54.35
CA PRO A 62 6.82 -1.26 55.48
C PRO A 62 6.33 -1.83 56.82
N ALA A 63 7.06 -1.46 57.87
CA ALA A 63 6.70 -1.61 59.27
C ALA A 63 5.87 -0.41 59.75
N ASP A 64 4.82 -0.64 60.53
CA ASP A 64 4.75 -0.23 61.96
C ASP A 64 3.33 -0.40 62.51
N MET A 65 3.21 -1.02 63.69
CA MET A 65 2.41 -0.57 64.83
C MET A 65 2.46 -1.60 65.98
N THR A 66 2.75 -1.12 67.18
CA THR A 66 2.69 -1.83 68.49
C THR A 66 1.44 -1.37 69.25
N PRO A 67 1.09 -1.88 70.46
CA PRO A 67 1.29 -3.22 71.06
C PRO A 67 0.04 -3.82 71.74
N ALA A 68 0.22 -5.08 72.21
CA ALA A 68 -0.27 -5.67 73.45
C ALA A 68 -1.61 -6.44 73.50
N ALA A 69 -1.50 -7.77 73.55
CA ALA A 69 -2.11 -8.58 74.62
C ALA A 69 -1.31 -9.89 74.82
N VAL A 70 -0.93 -10.16 76.07
CA VAL A 70 -0.04 -11.24 76.49
C VAL A 70 -0.84 -12.52 76.75
N MET A 71 -0.47 -13.64 76.10
CA MET A 71 -0.78 -14.99 76.57
C MET A 71 0.42 -15.94 76.36
N LYS A 72 0.74 -16.71 77.40
CA LYS A 72 1.98 -17.47 77.62
C LYS A 72 2.22 -18.56 76.56
N ARG A 73 3.39 -18.54 75.92
CA ARG A 73 3.89 -19.57 74.97
C ARG A 73 4.78 -20.60 75.68
N THR A 74 4.52 -21.88 75.42
CA THR A 74 5.55 -22.92 75.32
C THR A 74 6.44 -22.60 74.10
N ARG A 75 7.72 -22.32 74.31
CA ARG A 75 8.65 -21.89 73.26
C ARG A 75 9.12 -23.11 72.43
N LEU A 76 8.63 -23.27 71.21
CA LEU A 76 9.47 -23.85 70.15
C LEU A 76 10.60 -22.85 69.84
N SER A 77 11.81 -23.35 69.59
CA SER A 77 12.98 -22.52 69.32
C SER A 77 12.74 -21.64 68.07
N THR A 78 13.21 -20.40 68.12
CA THR A 78 13.10 -19.41 67.04
C THR A 78 13.45 -19.91 65.63
N PRO A 79 14.46 -20.79 65.40
CA PRO A 79 14.71 -21.32 64.07
C PRO A 79 13.64 -22.30 63.56
N VAL A 80 12.96 -23.05 64.44
CA VAL A 80 11.95 -24.05 64.04
C VAL A 80 10.65 -23.38 63.62
N MET A 81 10.24 -22.30 64.31
CA MET A 81 9.09 -21.48 63.90
C MET A 81 9.34 -20.73 62.59
N ALA A 82 10.56 -20.22 62.38
CA ALA A 82 10.94 -19.58 61.12
C ALA A 82 10.90 -20.58 59.95
N ALA A 83 11.41 -21.79 60.14
CA ALA A 83 11.38 -22.85 59.13
C ALA A 83 9.95 -23.28 58.76
N LEU A 84 9.07 -23.45 59.75
CA LEU A 84 7.66 -23.81 59.52
C LEU A 84 6.88 -22.73 58.76
N VAL A 85 7.11 -21.44 59.08
CA VAL A 85 6.49 -20.31 58.36
C VAL A 85 6.98 -20.23 56.92
N VAL A 86 8.29 -20.43 56.69
CA VAL A 86 8.86 -20.47 55.33
C VAL A 86 8.28 -21.63 54.52
N ILE A 87 8.13 -22.83 55.11
CA ILE A 87 7.54 -23.98 54.43
C ILE A 87 6.08 -23.73 54.07
N ILE A 88 5.27 -23.17 54.98
CA ILE A 88 3.86 -22.83 54.70
C ILE A 88 3.74 -21.76 53.60
N LEU A 89 4.60 -20.74 53.62
CA LEU A 89 4.64 -19.70 52.58
C LEU A 89 5.08 -20.27 51.22
N LEU A 90 6.02 -21.21 51.20
CA LEU A 90 6.45 -21.91 49.97
C LEU A 90 5.34 -22.80 49.40
N PHE A 91 4.59 -23.53 50.24
CA PHE A 91 3.43 -24.32 49.79
C PHE A 91 2.28 -23.43 49.31
N ALA A 92 2.02 -22.29 49.97
CA ALA A 92 1.01 -21.33 49.55
C ALA A 92 1.38 -20.63 48.22
N ALA A 93 2.65 -20.30 48.03
CA ALA A 93 3.17 -19.73 46.78
C ALA A 93 3.15 -20.75 45.63
N ALA A 94 3.53 -22.00 45.89
CA ALA A 94 3.45 -23.08 44.90
C ALA A 94 2.01 -23.41 44.51
N GLY A 95 1.07 -23.43 45.48
CA GLY A 95 -0.35 -23.61 45.21
C GLY A 95 -0.97 -22.46 44.43
N SER A 96 -0.59 -21.21 44.74
CA SER A 96 -1.04 -20.02 44.01
C SER A 96 -0.48 -19.95 42.59
N TYR A 97 0.80 -20.32 42.40
CA TYR A 97 1.43 -20.44 41.09
C TYR A 97 0.78 -21.53 40.24
N TYR A 98 0.53 -22.71 40.82
CA TYR A 98 -0.15 -23.82 40.15
C TYR A 98 -1.58 -23.44 39.75
N TYR A 99 -2.34 -22.80 40.64
CA TYR A 99 -3.70 -22.32 40.34
C TYR A 99 -3.74 -21.27 39.23
N VAL A 100 -2.79 -20.33 39.22
CA VAL A 100 -2.69 -19.28 38.17
C VAL A 100 -2.28 -19.88 36.82
N GLN A 101 -1.40 -20.88 36.79
CA GLN A 101 -1.02 -21.57 35.55
C GLN A 101 -2.16 -22.47 35.00
N HIS A 102 -2.88 -23.17 35.88
CA HIS A 102 -4.00 -24.03 35.48
C HIS A 102 -5.22 -23.21 35.02
N SER A 103 -5.50 -22.07 35.67
CA SER A 103 -6.58 -21.17 35.23
C SER A 103 -6.25 -20.45 33.91
N ARG A 104 -4.97 -20.12 33.67
CA ARG A 104 -4.53 -19.56 32.38
C ARG A 104 -4.64 -20.56 31.23
N THR A 105 -4.28 -21.82 31.45
CA THR A 105 -4.39 -22.87 30.42
C THR A 105 -5.84 -23.19 30.07
N ALA A 106 -6.72 -23.31 31.08
CA ALA A 106 -8.16 -23.51 30.85
C ALA A 106 -8.83 -22.34 30.10
N ALA A 107 -8.44 -21.09 30.39
CA ALA A 107 -8.99 -19.92 29.70
C ALA A 107 -8.56 -19.83 28.23
N VAL A 108 -7.34 -20.25 27.90
CA VAL A 108 -6.82 -20.33 26.53
C VAL A 108 -7.54 -21.43 25.74
N GLU A 109 -7.76 -22.59 26.34
CA GLU A 109 -8.53 -23.70 25.73
C GLU A 109 -10.00 -23.33 25.48
N GLU A 110 -10.64 -22.58 26.38
CA GLU A 110 -12.01 -22.09 26.20
C GLU A 110 -12.09 -21.08 25.04
N GLN A 111 -11.15 -20.14 24.96
CA GLN A 111 -11.08 -19.18 23.86
C GLN A 111 -10.80 -19.86 22.53
N HIS A 112 -9.88 -20.82 22.50
CA HIS A 112 -9.60 -21.65 21.33
C HIS A 112 -10.89 -22.33 20.84
N THR A 113 -11.57 -23.06 21.73
CA THR A 113 -12.82 -23.77 21.41
C THR A 113 -13.89 -22.82 20.85
N ARG A 114 -14.00 -21.61 21.38
CA ARG A 114 -14.95 -20.60 20.90
C ARG A 114 -14.65 -20.16 19.48
N PHE A 115 -13.39 -19.89 19.15
CA PHE A 115 -12.99 -19.52 17.79
C PHE A 115 -13.24 -20.66 16.79
N VAL A 116 -12.95 -21.91 17.17
CA VAL A 116 -13.26 -23.08 16.34
C VAL A 116 -14.77 -23.20 16.07
N GLN A 117 -15.61 -23.01 17.08
CA GLN A 117 -17.08 -23.05 16.91
C GLN A 117 -17.61 -21.93 16.01
N ILE A 118 -17.05 -20.73 16.10
CA ILE A 118 -17.42 -19.61 15.23
C ILE A 118 -16.96 -19.88 13.80
N GLY A 119 -15.73 -20.38 13.63
CA GLY A 119 -15.18 -20.78 12.33
C GLY A 119 -16.07 -21.83 11.65
N GLU A 120 -16.52 -22.85 12.39
CA GLU A 120 -17.39 -23.91 11.84
C GLU A 120 -18.78 -23.38 11.44
N ARG A 121 -19.33 -22.40 12.17
CA ARG A 121 -20.60 -21.76 11.78
C ARG A 121 -20.47 -20.99 10.47
N PHE A 122 -19.40 -20.21 10.29
CA PHE A 122 -19.17 -19.49 9.04
C PHE A 122 -18.86 -20.43 7.89
N PHE A 123 -18.10 -21.50 8.17
CA PHE A 123 -17.80 -22.54 7.19
C PHE A 123 -19.07 -23.20 6.65
N GLN A 124 -20.02 -23.55 7.54
CA GLN A 124 -21.33 -24.11 7.16
C GLN A 124 -22.24 -23.10 6.45
N ALA A 125 -22.07 -21.80 6.74
CA ALA A 125 -22.77 -20.73 6.05
C ALA A 125 -22.20 -20.41 4.66
N GLY A 126 -21.09 -21.04 4.26
CA GLY A 126 -20.39 -20.76 3.00
C GLY A 126 -19.57 -19.48 3.02
N ASP A 127 -19.42 -18.85 4.19
CA ASP A 127 -18.64 -17.63 4.39
C ASP A 127 -17.19 -18.02 4.76
N TYR A 128 -16.45 -18.46 3.74
CA TYR A 128 -15.14 -19.08 3.93
C TYR A 128 -14.05 -18.09 4.35
N ALA A 129 -14.21 -16.78 4.07
CA ALA A 129 -13.27 -15.76 4.53
C ALA A 129 -13.39 -15.53 6.04
N GLU A 130 -14.62 -15.52 6.56
CA GLU A 130 -14.92 -15.29 7.96
C GLU A 130 -14.61 -16.56 8.77
N ALA A 131 -14.83 -17.73 8.17
CA ALA A 131 -14.38 -19.01 8.71
C ALA A 131 -12.84 -19.05 8.85
N LEU A 132 -12.11 -18.69 7.79
CA LEU A 132 -10.65 -18.66 7.77
C LEU A 132 -10.06 -17.75 8.86
N ALA A 133 -10.61 -16.56 9.04
CA ALA A 133 -10.17 -15.62 10.07
C ALA A 133 -10.34 -16.18 11.49
N ASN A 134 -11.44 -16.89 11.76
CA ASN A 134 -11.71 -17.50 13.06
C ASN A 134 -10.83 -18.73 13.32
N TYR A 135 -10.58 -19.57 12.31
CA TYR A 135 -9.64 -20.69 12.45
C TYR A 135 -8.20 -20.22 12.67
N GLN A 136 -7.77 -19.15 12.00
CA GLN A 136 -6.46 -18.54 12.24
C GLN A 136 -6.35 -17.96 13.66
N ALA A 137 -7.43 -17.35 14.17
CA ALA A 137 -7.48 -16.87 15.55
C ALA A 137 -7.41 -18.00 16.58
N ALA A 138 -8.03 -19.16 16.29
CA ALA A 138 -7.88 -20.36 17.11
C ALA A 138 -6.41 -20.85 17.11
N LEU A 139 -5.79 -21.00 15.94
CA LEU A 139 -4.41 -21.50 15.82
C LEU A 139 -3.37 -20.57 16.45
N ALA A 140 -3.67 -19.28 16.60
CA ALA A 140 -2.83 -18.31 17.30
C ALA A 140 -2.81 -18.51 18.83
N LEU A 141 -3.82 -19.19 19.39
CA LEU A 141 -3.92 -19.47 20.82
C LEU A 141 -3.19 -20.76 21.21
N MET A 142 -3.31 -21.81 20.37
CA MET A 142 -2.60 -23.07 20.54
C MET A 142 -2.55 -23.87 19.23
N PRO A 143 -1.57 -24.79 19.06
CA PRO A 143 -1.52 -25.68 17.91
C PRO A 143 -2.71 -26.64 17.88
N ASP A 144 -3.38 -26.74 16.73
CA ASP A 144 -4.48 -27.67 16.47
C ASP A 144 -4.45 -28.09 14.98
N ASP A 145 -4.11 -29.35 14.73
CA ASP A 145 -3.98 -29.91 13.37
C ASP A 145 -5.33 -29.96 12.62
N ALA A 146 -6.44 -30.17 13.34
CA ALA A 146 -7.77 -30.21 12.74
C ALA A 146 -8.23 -28.82 12.29
N VAL A 147 -7.88 -27.78 13.06
CA VAL A 147 -8.08 -26.39 12.66
C VAL A 147 -7.20 -26.03 11.46
N GLN A 148 -5.96 -26.53 11.42
CA GLN A 148 -5.07 -26.34 10.29
C GLN A 148 -5.61 -26.99 8.99
N ASP A 149 -6.25 -28.15 9.08
CA ASP A 149 -6.96 -28.76 7.94
C ASP A 149 -8.13 -27.90 7.44
N LYS A 150 -8.91 -27.32 8.35
CA LYS A 150 -10.00 -26.41 8.00
C LYS A 150 -9.52 -25.14 7.33
N ILE A 151 -8.38 -24.60 7.75
CA ILE A 151 -7.73 -23.46 7.09
C ILE A 151 -7.41 -23.78 5.63
N ARG A 152 -6.82 -24.95 5.35
CA ARG A 152 -6.52 -25.40 3.99
C ARG A 152 -7.79 -25.48 3.14
N GLN A 153 -8.85 -26.10 3.68
CA GLN A 153 -10.14 -26.20 2.98
C GLN A 153 -10.75 -24.82 2.65
N CYS A 154 -10.69 -23.88 3.59
CA CYS A 154 -11.18 -22.51 3.32
C CYS A 154 -10.39 -21.84 2.20
N GLN A 155 -9.06 -22.01 2.19
CA GLN A 155 -8.18 -21.43 1.18
C GLN A 155 -8.47 -22.00 -0.22
N ASP A 156 -8.67 -23.31 -0.32
CA ASP A 156 -9.00 -23.96 -1.60
C ASP A 156 -10.35 -23.47 -2.15
N LEU A 157 -11.38 -23.40 -1.29
CA LEU A 157 -12.73 -22.95 -1.70
C LEU A 157 -12.76 -21.47 -2.09
N LEU A 158 -12.00 -20.62 -1.40
CA LEU A 158 -11.85 -19.21 -1.77
C LEU A 158 -11.17 -19.07 -3.13
N LEU A 159 -10.14 -19.88 -3.39
CA LEU A 159 -9.43 -19.89 -4.68
C LEU A 159 -10.35 -20.36 -5.82
N GLU A 160 -11.16 -21.40 -5.60
CA GLU A 160 -12.15 -21.86 -6.60
C GLU A 160 -13.19 -20.78 -6.92
N ALA A 161 -13.70 -20.08 -5.91
CA ALA A 161 -14.65 -18.98 -6.09
C ALA A 161 -14.03 -17.80 -6.89
N GLU A 162 -12.77 -17.46 -6.60
CA GLU A 162 -12.02 -16.45 -7.35
C GLU A 162 -11.82 -16.86 -8.82
N GLN A 163 -11.49 -18.12 -9.08
CA GLN A 163 -11.33 -18.64 -10.44
C GLN A 163 -12.65 -18.63 -11.22
N GLN A 164 -13.77 -18.99 -10.59
CA GLN A 164 -15.09 -18.95 -11.23
C GLN A 164 -15.50 -17.52 -11.58
N LYS A 165 -15.29 -16.57 -10.66
CA LYS A 165 -15.57 -15.15 -10.92
C LYS A 165 -14.70 -14.60 -12.05
N ALA A 166 -13.42 -14.94 -12.07
CA ALA A 166 -12.52 -14.57 -13.17
C ALA A 166 -12.94 -15.19 -14.51
N ALA A 167 -13.46 -16.42 -14.51
CA ALA A 167 -13.98 -17.07 -15.72
C ALA A 167 -15.26 -16.39 -16.25
N GLU A 168 -16.14 -15.93 -15.35
CA GLU A 168 -17.34 -15.17 -15.71
C GLU A 168 -16.99 -13.79 -16.28
N GLU A 169 -16.05 -13.08 -15.66
CA GLU A 169 -15.52 -11.80 -16.16
C GLU A 169 -14.85 -11.98 -17.53
N LEU A 170 -14.08 -13.06 -17.72
CA LEU A 170 -13.49 -13.41 -19.01
C LEU A 170 -14.55 -13.69 -20.08
N TYR A 171 -15.62 -14.40 -19.75
CA TYR A 171 -16.73 -14.66 -20.67
C TYR A 171 -17.37 -13.36 -21.17
N GLN A 172 -17.64 -12.40 -20.26
CA GLN A 172 -18.19 -11.10 -20.62
C GLN A 172 -17.25 -10.29 -21.53
N LEU A 173 -15.94 -10.30 -21.26
CA LEU A 173 -14.94 -9.62 -22.10
C LEU A 173 -14.84 -10.22 -23.51
N THR A 174 -14.92 -11.55 -23.65
CA THR A 174 -14.91 -12.20 -24.98
C THR A 174 -16.17 -11.89 -25.80
N ALA A 175 -17.33 -11.78 -25.13
CA ALA A 175 -18.58 -11.42 -25.77
C ALA A 175 -18.55 -9.95 -26.24
N LEU A 176 -17.94 -9.05 -25.47
CA LEU A 176 -17.70 -7.65 -25.88
C LEU A 176 -16.78 -7.54 -27.08
N ASP A 177 -15.65 -8.25 -27.08
CA ASP A 177 -14.71 -8.28 -28.21
C ASP A 177 -15.38 -8.76 -29.51
N ARG A 178 -16.29 -9.74 -29.40
CA ARG A 178 -17.08 -10.22 -30.54
C ARG A 178 -18.04 -9.14 -31.05
N ALA A 179 -18.72 -8.43 -30.17
CA ALA A 179 -19.62 -7.33 -30.53
C ALA A 179 -18.88 -6.18 -31.24
N ASP A 180 -17.73 -5.78 -30.68
CA ASP A 180 -16.81 -4.80 -31.28
C ASP A 180 -16.31 -5.25 -32.66
N SER A 181 -15.92 -6.53 -32.80
CA SER A 181 -15.43 -7.08 -34.07
C SER A 181 -16.50 -7.07 -35.17
N LEU A 182 -17.75 -7.38 -34.83
CA LEU A 182 -18.88 -7.31 -35.77
C LEU A 182 -19.16 -5.86 -36.19
N PHE A 183 -19.04 -4.93 -35.25
CA PHE A 183 -19.22 -3.50 -35.52
C PHE A 183 -18.17 -2.99 -36.52
N GLU A 184 -16.89 -3.30 -36.29
CA GLU A 184 -15.79 -2.91 -37.16
C GLU A 184 -15.83 -3.61 -38.52
N ALA A 185 -16.38 -4.83 -38.59
CA ALA A 185 -16.63 -5.54 -39.85
C ALA A 185 -17.76 -4.92 -40.69
N GLY A 186 -18.49 -3.95 -40.15
CA GLY A 186 -19.64 -3.31 -40.81
C GLY A 186 -20.91 -4.16 -40.78
N ASP A 187 -20.91 -5.30 -40.08
CA ASP A 187 -22.11 -6.08 -39.82
C ASP A 187 -22.89 -5.47 -38.65
N PHE A 188 -23.43 -4.27 -38.90
CA PHE A 188 -24.12 -3.48 -37.89
C PHE A 188 -25.36 -4.16 -37.33
N ARG A 189 -25.95 -5.13 -38.05
CA ARG A 189 -27.09 -5.92 -37.54
C ARG A 189 -26.63 -6.94 -36.51
N ALA A 190 -25.62 -7.76 -36.84
CA ALA A 190 -25.07 -8.72 -35.90
C ALA A 190 -24.40 -8.05 -34.69
N ALA A 191 -23.72 -6.92 -34.92
CA ALA A 191 -23.12 -6.12 -33.85
C ALA A 191 -24.17 -5.59 -32.86
N ARG A 192 -25.28 -5.06 -33.36
CA ARG A 192 -26.39 -4.58 -32.53
C ARG A 192 -26.91 -5.69 -31.63
N ASP A 193 -27.17 -6.86 -32.19
CA ASP A 193 -27.74 -7.98 -31.44
C ASP A 193 -26.76 -8.45 -30.35
N ALA A 194 -25.45 -8.44 -30.62
CA ALA A 194 -24.41 -8.77 -29.65
C ALA A 194 -24.29 -7.73 -28.51
N TYR A 195 -24.29 -6.43 -28.82
CA TYR A 195 -24.28 -5.38 -27.78
C TYR A 195 -25.57 -5.36 -26.95
N GLN A 196 -26.73 -5.66 -27.54
CA GLN A 196 -27.99 -5.77 -26.81
C GLN A 196 -27.98 -6.93 -25.81
N ALA A 197 -27.38 -8.06 -26.16
CA ALA A 197 -27.24 -9.18 -25.24
C ALA A 197 -26.35 -8.83 -24.03
N LEU A 198 -25.27 -8.08 -24.26
CA LEU A 198 -24.38 -7.60 -23.18
C LEU A 198 -25.08 -6.58 -22.27
N LEU A 199 -25.85 -5.66 -22.85
CA LEU A 199 -26.55 -4.61 -22.10
C LEU A 199 -27.62 -5.19 -21.15
N GLN A 200 -28.15 -6.40 -21.39
CA GLN A 200 -29.07 -7.07 -20.46
C GLN A 200 -28.42 -7.36 -19.10
N ASN A 201 -27.11 -7.65 -19.10
CA ASN A 201 -26.34 -7.95 -17.87
C ASN A 201 -25.65 -6.72 -17.29
N ALA A 202 -25.54 -5.63 -18.07
CA ALA A 202 -24.95 -4.35 -17.64
C ALA A 202 -25.80 -3.15 -18.14
N PRO A 203 -26.99 -2.91 -17.56
CA PRO A 203 -27.96 -1.94 -18.09
C PRO A 203 -27.49 -0.48 -18.05
N GLU A 204 -26.53 -0.16 -17.17
CA GLU A 204 -25.98 1.19 -16.98
C GLU A 204 -24.64 1.42 -17.73
N ASP A 205 -24.22 0.50 -18.59
CA ASP A 205 -22.96 0.63 -19.33
C ASP A 205 -23.07 1.69 -20.44
N SER A 206 -22.36 2.81 -20.24
CA SER A 206 -22.34 3.94 -21.16
C SER A 206 -21.70 3.61 -22.52
N TYR A 207 -20.73 2.69 -22.56
CA TYR A 207 -20.09 2.28 -23.81
C TYR A 207 -21.05 1.46 -24.67
N LEU A 208 -21.75 0.48 -24.08
CA LEU A 208 -22.71 -0.37 -24.79
C LEU A 208 -23.87 0.46 -25.37
N SER A 209 -24.38 1.41 -24.59
CA SER A 209 -25.46 2.31 -24.99
C SER A 209 -25.02 3.31 -26.08
N GLU A 210 -23.82 3.87 -26.02
CA GLU A 210 -23.25 4.73 -27.07
C GLU A 210 -23.05 3.98 -28.39
N ARG A 211 -22.54 2.74 -28.35
CA ARG A 211 -22.34 1.90 -29.54
C ARG A 211 -23.65 1.53 -30.22
N LEU A 212 -24.70 1.21 -29.44
CA LEU A 212 -26.03 0.96 -29.99
C LEU A 212 -26.63 2.20 -30.66
N ALA A 213 -26.42 3.40 -30.10
CA ALA A 213 -26.82 4.65 -30.72
C ALA A 213 -26.07 4.91 -32.04
N GLU A 214 -24.77 4.64 -32.08
CA GLU A 214 -23.96 4.78 -33.29
C GLU A 214 -24.41 3.82 -34.39
N ILE A 215 -24.69 2.56 -34.05
CA ILE A 215 -25.23 1.55 -34.98
C ILE A 215 -26.58 2.00 -35.55
N ALA A 216 -27.48 2.52 -34.70
CA ALA A 216 -28.76 3.02 -35.13
C ALA A 216 -28.62 4.15 -36.17
N GLY A 217 -27.66 5.05 -35.97
CA GLY A 217 -27.33 6.11 -36.94
C GLY A 217 -26.82 5.57 -38.28
N ARG A 218 -25.96 4.55 -38.27
CA ARG A 218 -25.39 3.96 -39.49
C ARG A 218 -26.40 3.13 -40.29
N LEU A 219 -27.35 2.48 -39.61
CA LEU A 219 -28.42 1.72 -40.27
C LEU A 219 -29.51 2.63 -40.87
N ALA A 220 -29.53 3.93 -40.54
CA ALA A 220 -30.52 4.90 -41.01
C ALA A 220 -30.10 5.73 -42.25
N ALA A 221 -28.86 5.59 -42.75
CA ALA A 221 -28.36 6.39 -43.88
C ALA A 221 -28.61 5.72 -45.26
N PRO A 222 -29.13 6.44 -46.29
CA PRO A 222 -29.30 5.89 -47.65
C PRO A 222 -27.98 5.83 -48.44
N PRO A 223 -27.83 4.91 -49.41
CA PRO A 223 -26.58 4.68 -50.12
C PRO A 223 -26.31 5.77 -51.17
N THR A 224 -25.29 6.61 -50.96
CA THR A 224 -24.85 7.61 -51.95
C THR A 224 -23.57 7.19 -52.67
N ALA A 225 -23.58 7.38 -54.00
CA ALA A 225 -22.51 7.13 -54.95
C ALA A 225 -21.25 8.00 -54.72
N GLN A 226 -20.08 7.42 -55.00
CA GLN A 226 -18.76 8.05 -54.84
C GLN A 226 -18.49 9.12 -55.92
N PRO A 227 -17.87 10.28 -55.58
CA PRO A 227 -17.33 11.22 -56.57
C PRO A 227 -15.89 10.87 -56.99
N LYS A 228 -15.60 11.11 -58.27
CA LYS A 228 -14.28 10.92 -58.93
C LYS A 228 -13.22 11.87 -58.37
N GLN A 229 -12.02 11.34 -58.10
CA GLN A 229 -10.83 12.08 -57.64
C GLN A 229 -10.08 12.80 -58.80
N PRO A 230 -9.56 14.02 -58.59
CA PRO A 230 -8.46 14.57 -59.38
C PRO A 230 -7.11 13.99 -58.90
N LYS A 231 -6.20 13.78 -59.86
CA LYS A 231 -4.86 13.19 -59.65
C LYS A 231 -3.93 14.09 -58.80
N GLN A 232 -3.36 13.54 -57.73
CA GLN A 232 -2.15 14.01 -57.03
C GLN A 232 -1.46 12.82 -56.29
N PRO A 233 -0.18 12.93 -55.89
CA PRO A 233 0.88 11.97 -56.23
C PRO A 233 1.08 10.85 -55.19
N ALA A 234 1.63 9.73 -55.65
CA ALA A 234 2.16 8.58 -54.90
C ALA A 234 1.31 8.12 -53.70
N ALA A 235 0.46 7.14 -53.96
CA ALA A 235 -0.35 6.44 -52.96
C ALA A 235 0.49 5.98 -51.76
N THR A 236 0.09 6.42 -50.56
CA THR A 236 0.44 5.74 -49.32
C THR A 236 -0.14 4.33 -49.38
N PRO A 237 0.62 3.28 -49.05
CA PRO A 237 0.10 1.91 -49.06
C PRO A 237 -1.07 1.80 -48.07
N LYS A 238 -2.17 1.17 -48.51
CA LYS A 238 -3.40 0.96 -47.74
C LYS A 238 -3.09 0.08 -46.52
N ALA A 239 -3.53 0.48 -45.33
CA ALA A 239 -3.39 -0.33 -44.11
C ALA A 239 -4.00 -1.72 -44.32
N GLU A 240 -3.23 -2.76 -43.98
CA GLU A 240 -3.58 -4.16 -44.21
C GLU A 240 -3.79 -4.93 -42.89
N ARG A 241 -4.48 -6.07 -42.96
CA ARG A 241 -4.63 -7.01 -41.84
C ARG A 241 -3.82 -8.26 -42.17
N LEU A 242 -2.75 -8.48 -41.42
CA LEU A 242 -1.87 -9.63 -41.55
C LEU A 242 -2.20 -10.64 -40.45
N VAL A 243 -2.06 -11.93 -40.72
CA VAL A 243 -2.19 -13.00 -39.71
C VAL A 243 -0.79 -13.54 -39.40
N ALA A 244 -0.44 -13.62 -38.13
CA ALA A 244 0.80 -14.18 -37.63
C ALA A 244 0.56 -15.57 -37.02
N HIS A 245 1.42 -16.53 -37.36
CA HIS A 245 1.49 -17.87 -36.79
C HIS A 245 2.78 -18.05 -36.01
N SER A 246 2.82 -19.02 -35.09
CA SER A 246 3.93 -19.19 -34.13
C SER A 246 5.31 -19.44 -34.77
N THR A 247 5.34 -19.85 -36.03
CA THR A 247 6.58 -20.08 -36.80
C THR A 247 7.07 -18.86 -37.56
N ASP A 248 6.30 -17.76 -37.57
CA ASP A 248 6.65 -16.55 -38.32
C ASP A 248 7.71 -15.72 -37.58
N ASP A 249 8.61 -15.10 -38.34
CA ASP A 249 9.48 -14.04 -37.83
C ASP A 249 8.67 -12.74 -37.67
N ILE A 250 8.30 -12.44 -36.42
CA ILE A 250 7.46 -11.29 -36.08
C ILE A 250 8.11 -9.96 -36.45
N GLN A 251 9.44 -9.83 -36.34
CA GLN A 251 10.12 -8.60 -36.74
C GLN A 251 10.06 -8.42 -38.27
N ALA A 252 10.29 -9.47 -39.05
CA ALA A 252 10.15 -9.42 -40.49
C ALA A 252 8.71 -9.11 -40.93
N MET A 253 7.71 -9.64 -40.20
CA MET A 253 6.29 -9.29 -40.41
C MET A 253 6.01 -7.82 -40.13
N ILE A 254 6.55 -7.27 -39.04
CA ILE A 254 6.46 -5.85 -38.73
C ILE A 254 7.12 -5.03 -39.85
N ASP A 255 8.31 -5.41 -40.31
CA ASP A 255 9.06 -4.67 -41.33
C ASP A 255 8.37 -4.65 -42.69
N ARG A 256 7.71 -5.74 -43.10
CA ARG A 256 6.94 -5.78 -44.36
C ARG A 256 5.60 -5.04 -44.28
N ALA A 257 4.96 -4.98 -43.11
CA ALA A 257 3.62 -4.43 -42.97
C ALA A 257 3.54 -2.95 -43.37
N ALA A 258 2.50 -2.52 -44.07
CA ALA A 258 2.28 -1.09 -44.31
C ALA A 258 2.07 -0.34 -42.96
N PRO A 259 2.44 0.95 -42.84
CA PRO A 259 2.10 1.73 -41.65
C PRO A 259 0.60 1.72 -41.35
N ASN A 260 0.25 1.72 -40.07
CA ASN A 260 -1.09 1.59 -39.48
C ASN A 260 -1.78 0.24 -39.74
N SER A 261 -1.06 -0.75 -40.24
CA SER A 261 -1.59 -2.12 -40.39
C SER A 261 -1.84 -2.79 -39.05
N THR A 262 -2.69 -3.81 -39.08
CA THR A 262 -2.97 -4.68 -37.94
C THR A 262 -2.36 -6.05 -38.18
N ILE A 263 -1.54 -6.54 -37.26
CA ILE A 263 -1.05 -7.91 -37.24
C ILE A 263 -1.85 -8.67 -36.18
N GLN A 264 -2.66 -9.62 -36.62
CA GLN A 264 -3.44 -10.49 -35.76
C GLN A 264 -2.70 -11.80 -35.55
N PHE A 265 -2.45 -12.13 -34.30
CA PHE A 265 -1.82 -13.36 -33.87
C PHE A 265 -2.89 -14.43 -33.68
N SER A 266 -2.58 -15.63 -34.16
CA SER A 266 -3.29 -16.83 -33.74
C SER A 266 -2.95 -17.13 -32.26
N GLU A 267 -3.70 -18.03 -31.64
CA GLU A 267 -3.29 -18.57 -30.33
C GLU A 267 -1.96 -19.31 -30.48
N GLY A 268 -1.09 -19.19 -29.48
CA GLY A 268 0.20 -19.84 -29.46
C GLY A 268 1.30 -19.01 -28.78
N ILE A 269 2.48 -19.61 -28.76
CA ILE A 269 3.71 -19.02 -28.22
C ILE A 269 4.60 -18.60 -29.39
N TYR A 270 5.05 -17.35 -29.36
CA TYR A 270 5.85 -16.69 -30.38
C TYR A 270 7.20 -16.33 -29.78
N LYS A 271 8.21 -17.18 -30.00
CA LYS A 271 9.57 -16.92 -29.49
C LYS A 271 10.31 -15.96 -30.40
N LEU A 272 10.79 -14.86 -29.84
CA LEU A 272 11.57 -13.88 -30.58
C LEU A 272 13.01 -14.38 -30.82
N SER A 273 13.48 -14.23 -32.04
CA SER A 273 14.89 -14.45 -32.44
C SER A 273 15.74 -13.18 -32.34
N GLN A 274 15.09 -12.03 -32.20
CA GLN A 274 15.67 -10.70 -32.02
C GLN A 274 14.64 -9.78 -31.33
N PRO A 275 15.07 -8.68 -30.66
CA PRO A 275 14.16 -7.69 -30.11
C PRO A 275 13.23 -7.09 -31.17
N LEU A 276 11.96 -6.87 -30.82
CA LEU A 276 11.03 -6.19 -31.72
C LEU A 276 11.31 -4.69 -31.72
N THR A 277 11.62 -4.12 -32.89
CA THR A 277 11.80 -2.67 -33.05
C THR A 277 10.65 -2.08 -33.86
N ILE A 278 9.80 -1.32 -33.20
CA ILE A 278 8.62 -0.69 -33.80
C ILE A 278 9.00 0.70 -34.29
N ARG A 279 9.25 0.82 -35.61
CA ARG A 279 9.65 2.08 -36.27
C ARG A 279 8.51 2.81 -36.99
N LYS A 280 7.34 2.18 -37.07
CA LYS A 280 6.14 2.71 -37.73
C LYS A 280 4.92 2.36 -36.91
N SER A 281 3.90 3.21 -37.01
CA SER A 281 2.64 2.98 -36.32
C SER A 281 1.99 1.69 -36.81
N LEU A 282 1.49 0.86 -35.91
CA LEU A 282 0.79 -0.39 -36.21
C LEU A 282 0.05 -0.91 -34.97
N ARG A 283 -0.79 -1.93 -35.17
CA ARG A 283 -1.52 -2.61 -34.10
C ARG A 283 -1.19 -4.11 -34.07
N LEU A 284 -0.95 -4.66 -32.89
CA LEU A 284 -0.89 -6.10 -32.65
C LEU A 284 -2.17 -6.57 -31.94
N LEU A 285 -2.75 -7.69 -32.36
CA LEU A 285 -3.95 -8.25 -31.75
C LEU A 285 -3.75 -9.73 -31.44
N GLY A 286 -3.87 -10.11 -30.18
CA GLY A 286 -3.90 -11.52 -29.75
C GLY A 286 -5.28 -11.92 -29.23
N ALA A 287 -5.43 -13.21 -28.95
CA ALA A 287 -6.68 -13.79 -28.44
C ALA A 287 -6.87 -13.61 -26.92
N GLY A 288 -5.85 -13.13 -26.22
CA GLY A 288 -5.82 -12.97 -24.76
C GLY A 288 -4.41 -13.20 -24.23
N PRO A 289 -4.03 -12.59 -23.09
CA PRO A 289 -2.65 -12.61 -22.62
C PRO A 289 -2.13 -14.00 -22.19
N ASN A 290 -3.03 -14.96 -21.97
CA ASN A 290 -2.70 -16.36 -21.71
C ASN A 290 -2.87 -17.28 -22.93
N HIS A 291 -3.36 -16.74 -24.06
CA HIS A 291 -3.62 -17.49 -25.30
C HIS A 291 -2.64 -17.10 -26.42
N THR A 292 -2.22 -15.85 -26.46
CA THR A 292 -1.18 -15.34 -27.36
C THR A 292 -0.03 -14.82 -26.50
N LEU A 293 1.06 -15.57 -26.47
CA LEU A 293 2.26 -15.22 -25.70
C LEU A 293 3.42 -14.94 -26.65
N ILE A 294 4.01 -13.76 -26.55
CA ILE A 294 5.28 -13.45 -27.17
C ILE A 294 6.35 -13.58 -26.08
N ILE A 295 7.36 -14.42 -26.33
CA ILE A 295 8.43 -14.69 -25.36
C ILE A 295 9.80 -14.32 -25.92
N SER A 296 10.72 -13.94 -25.04
CA SER A 296 12.12 -13.67 -25.39
C SER A 296 13.05 -14.02 -24.24
N ASP A 297 14.21 -14.56 -24.55
CA ASP A 297 15.36 -14.73 -23.65
C ASP A 297 16.53 -13.82 -24.03
N ILE A 298 16.31 -12.90 -24.98
CA ILE A 298 17.31 -11.97 -25.50
C ILE A 298 17.41 -10.73 -24.58
N PRO A 299 18.61 -10.39 -24.08
CA PRO A 299 18.80 -9.33 -23.10
C PRO A 299 18.50 -7.92 -23.62
N GLU A 300 18.65 -6.96 -22.73
CA GLU A 300 18.46 -5.52 -22.91
C GLU A 300 17.00 -5.08 -23.05
N VAL A 301 16.33 -5.52 -24.11
CA VAL A 301 14.93 -5.17 -24.36
C VAL A 301 14.23 -6.20 -25.23
N MET A 302 13.00 -6.55 -24.88
CA MET A 302 12.17 -7.41 -25.74
C MET A 302 11.45 -6.60 -26.84
N ILE A 303 10.87 -5.44 -26.50
CA ILE A 303 10.19 -4.56 -27.46
C ILE A 303 10.63 -3.10 -27.30
N ARG A 304 11.06 -2.47 -28.39
CA ARG A 304 11.43 -1.06 -28.45
C ARG A 304 10.48 -0.30 -29.38
N VAL A 305 9.77 0.68 -28.83
CA VAL A 305 8.94 1.63 -29.59
C VAL A 305 9.74 2.92 -29.79
N ASN A 306 9.95 3.30 -31.05
CA ASN A 306 10.76 4.45 -31.41
C ASN A 306 9.96 5.77 -31.41
N THR A 307 10.70 6.88 -31.38
CA THR A 307 10.17 8.25 -31.37
C THR A 307 9.15 8.50 -32.48
N GLY A 308 8.06 9.18 -32.12
CA GLY A 308 7.00 9.60 -33.04
C GLY A 308 6.04 8.49 -33.47
N VAL A 309 6.20 7.27 -32.96
CA VAL A 309 5.36 6.12 -33.33
C VAL A 309 4.06 6.08 -32.52
N LYS A 310 2.97 5.67 -33.16
CA LYS A 310 1.72 5.28 -32.49
C LYS A 310 1.57 3.77 -32.54
N PHE A 311 1.84 3.10 -31.43
CA PHE A 311 1.82 1.64 -31.35
C PHE A 311 0.67 1.17 -30.47
N SER A 312 -0.02 0.11 -30.85
CA SER A 312 -1.03 -0.49 -29.98
C SER A 312 -0.91 -2.00 -29.96
N ALA A 313 -1.21 -2.60 -28.80
CA ALA A 313 -1.39 -4.04 -28.70
C ALA A 313 -2.57 -4.37 -27.79
N ALA A 314 -3.30 -5.43 -28.11
CA ALA A 314 -4.37 -5.91 -27.24
C ALA A 314 -4.40 -7.43 -27.17
N GLY A 315 -4.69 -7.99 -25.99
CA GLY A 315 -4.88 -9.44 -25.82
C GLY A 315 -3.59 -10.25 -25.98
N ILE A 316 -2.43 -9.70 -25.58
CA ILE A 316 -1.12 -10.35 -25.76
C ILE A 316 -0.35 -10.37 -24.45
N GLY A 317 0.25 -11.52 -24.11
CA GLY A 317 1.24 -11.64 -23.06
C GLY A 317 2.64 -11.41 -23.63
N PHE A 318 3.42 -10.55 -22.98
CA PHE A 318 4.83 -10.29 -23.27
C PHE A 318 5.65 -10.76 -22.08
N GLU A 319 6.47 -11.79 -22.29
CA GLU A 319 7.20 -12.45 -21.20
C GLU A 319 8.68 -12.59 -21.54
N TYR A 320 9.51 -12.01 -20.68
CA TYR A 320 10.95 -12.21 -20.73
C TYR A 320 11.34 -13.39 -19.83
N GLU A 321 11.99 -14.38 -20.41
CA GLU A 321 12.42 -15.63 -19.75
C GLU A 321 13.94 -15.71 -19.55
N GLY A 322 14.66 -14.66 -19.97
CA GLY A 322 16.12 -14.60 -19.85
C GLY A 322 16.58 -14.29 -18.42
N ARG A 323 17.88 -14.48 -18.18
CA ARG A 323 18.51 -14.25 -16.86
C ARG A 323 19.28 -12.94 -16.78
N ASP A 324 19.76 -12.47 -17.92
CA ASP A 324 20.44 -11.18 -18.03
C ASP A 324 19.42 -10.05 -17.96
N TRP A 325 19.87 -8.84 -17.65
CA TRP A 325 18.98 -7.69 -17.53
C TRP A 325 18.22 -7.42 -18.83
N ALA A 326 16.94 -7.08 -18.69
CA ALA A 326 16.10 -6.65 -19.80
C ALA A 326 14.90 -5.87 -19.30
N ASP A 327 14.47 -4.87 -20.07
CA ASP A 327 13.10 -4.36 -20.02
C ASP A 327 12.21 -5.18 -20.96
N VAL A 328 10.96 -5.44 -20.58
CA VAL A 328 10.01 -6.09 -21.50
C VAL A 328 9.63 -5.12 -22.61
N LEU A 329 9.34 -3.86 -22.29
CA LEU A 329 8.97 -2.86 -23.28
C LEU A 329 9.52 -1.47 -22.95
N VAL A 330 10.16 -0.84 -23.94
CA VAL A 330 10.69 0.54 -23.83
C VAL A 330 9.99 1.44 -24.84
N VAL A 331 9.38 2.52 -24.36
CA VAL A 331 8.70 3.56 -25.14
C VAL A 331 9.55 4.84 -25.12
N ASN A 332 10.02 5.29 -26.29
CA ASN A 332 10.83 6.50 -26.42
C ASN A 332 10.10 7.54 -27.25
N ASP A 333 9.73 8.68 -26.64
CA ASP A 333 8.99 9.79 -27.27
C ASP A 333 7.85 9.33 -28.21
N ALA A 334 7.07 8.36 -27.76
CA ALA A 334 6.02 7.70 -28.55
C ALA A 334 4.69 7.63 -27.79
N THR A 335 3.61 7.31 -28.52
CA THR A 335 2.28 7.10 -27.93
C THR A 335 1.91 5.63 -28.07
N VAL A 336 1.54 4.99 -26.95
CA VAL A 336 1.14 3.58 -26.95
C VAL A 336 -0.29 3.37 -26.48
N GLN A 337 -0.94 2.31 -26.93
CA GLN A 337 -2.21 1.86 -26.37
C GLN A 337 -2.17 0.36 -26.13
N PHE A 338 -2.22 -0.03 -24.85
CA PHE A 338 -2.25 -1.42 -24.43
C PHE A 338 -3.56 -1.71 -23.71
N SER A 339 -4.25 -2.77 -24.11
CA SER A 339 -5.46 -3.25 -23.43
C SER A 339 -5.45 -4.77 -23.29
N ARG A 340 -5.77 -5.29 -22.11
CA ARG A 340 -5.80 -6.75 -21.87
C ARG A 340 -4.48 -7.43 -22.23
N CYS A 341 -3.36 -6.79 -21.89
CA CYS A 341 -2.01 -7.30 -22.11
C CYS A 341 -1.39 -7.77 -20.80
N ALA A 342 -0.37 -8.64 -20.88
CA ALA A 342 0.47 -8.96 -19.74
C ALA A 342 1.93 -8.61 -20.00
N PHE A 343 2.65 -8.09 -19.01
CA PHE A 343 4.07 -7.73 -19.10
C PHE A 343 4.83 -8.35 -17.93
N LYS A 344 5.69 -9.34 -18.22
CA LYS A 344 6.27 -10.20 -17.20
C LYS A 344 7.77 -10.43 -17.37
N GLY A 345 8.43 -10.63 -16.22
CA GLY A 345 9.76 -11.22 -16.15
C GLY A 345 10.92 -10.26 -16.35
N ALA A 346 10.70 -8.94 -16.44
CA ALA A 346 11.80 -7.99 -16.65
C ALA A 346 12.86 -8.08 -15.53
N VAL A 347 14.13 -8.22 -15.93
CA VAL A 347 15.26 -8.42 -14.99
C VAL A 347 16.08 -7.14 -14.86
N TYR A 348 16.38 -6.74 -13.63
CA TYR A 348 17.19 -5.56 -13.30
C TYR A 348 18.63 -5.94 -12.99
N ASP A 349 19.60 -5.20 -13.55
CA ASP A 349 20.99 -5.25 -13.13
C ASP A 349 21.27 -4.16 -12.07
N PRO A 350 21.52 -4.53 -10.80
CA PRO A 350 21.85 -3.58 -9.75
C PRO A 350 23.24 -2.92 -9.91
N GLY A 351 24.18 -3.56 -10.61
CA GLY A 351 25.51 -3.01 -10.85
C GLY A 351 25.46 -1.86 -11.85
N ALA A 352 24.83 -2.10 -13.01
CA ALA A 352 24.67 -1.09 -14.06
C ALA A 352 23.51 -0.11 -13.83
N HIS A 353 22.60 -0.43 -12.91
CA HIS A 353 21.34 0.30 -12.67
C HIS A 353 20.44 0.37 -13.92
N GLN A 354 20.29 -0.77 -14.62
CA GLN A 354 19.58 -0.86 -15.91
C GLN A 354 18.58 -2.02 -15.97
N GLY A 355 17.58 -1.90 -16.84
CA GLY A 355 16.55 -2.92 -17.07
C GLY A 355 15.47 -3.02 -15.99
N GLY A 356 14.70 -4.11 -16.06
CA GLY A 356 13.77 -4.51 -15.01
C GLY A 356 12.37 -3.92 -15.10
N SER A 357 12.03 -3.17 -16.15
CA SER A 357 10.71 -2.58 -16.32
C SER A 357 9.80 -3.46 -17.18
N GLY A 358 8.57 -3.73 -16.71
CA GLY A 358 7.52 -4.29 -17.57
C GLY A 358 7.19 -3.34 -18.73
N ILE A 359 6.99 -2.05 -18.41
CA ILE A 359 7.04 -0.96 -19.40
C ILE A 359 7.87 0.21 -18.85
N LEU A 360 8.84 0.68 -19.63
CA LEU A 360 9.58 1.91 -19.41
C LEU A 360 9.10 3.01 -20.36
N PHE A 361 8.56 4.10 -19.82
CA PHE A 361 8.22 5.32 -20.56
C PHE A 361 9.33 6.37 -20.41
N ASN A 362 10.03 6.69 -21.50
CA ASN A 362 11.08 7.70 -21.58
C ASN A 362 10.66 8.96 -22.36
N GLY A 363 11.41 10.04 -22.18
CA GLY A 363 11.19 11.30 -22.90
C GLY A 363 9.80 11.87 -22.63
N SER A 364 9.09 12.24 -23.68
CA SER A 364 7.72 12.76 -23.63
C SER A 364 6.67 11.68 -23.93
N SER A 365 7.01 10.41 -23.76
CA SER A 365 6.11 9.29 -24.09
C SER A 365 4.81 9.34 -23.29
N GLY A 366 3.74 8.82 -23.87
CA GLY A 366 2.45 8.72 -23.22
C GLY A 366 1.57 7.67 -23.87
N GLY A 367 0.27 7.82 -23.68
CA GLY A 367 -0.72 6.86 -24.14
C GLY A 367 -1.45 6.17 -23.00
N VAL A 368 -2.12 5.06 -23.27
CA VAL A 368 -3.01 4.39 -22.32
C VAL A 368 -2.59 2.95 -22.13
N VAL A 369 -2.49 2.52 -20.88
CA VAL A 369 -2.39 1.13 -20.46
C VAL A 369 -3.64 0.83 -19.67
N SER A 370 -4.49 -0.07 -20.18
CA SER A 370 -5.73 -0.47 -19.53
C SER A 370 -5.86 -1.98 -19.37
N GLU A 371 -6.56 -2.43 -18.32
CA GLU A 371 -6.95 -3.84 -18.15
C GLU A 371 -5.77 -4.81 -18.29
N SER A 372 -4.58 -4.37 -17.87
CA SER A 372 -3.34 -5.09 -18.13
C SER A 372 -2.75 -5.65 -16.84
N PHE A 373 -1.94 -6.70 -16.99
CA PHE A 373 -1.36 -7.44 -15.88
C PHE A 373 0.17 -7.32 -15.86
N PHE A 374 0.74 -7.03 -14.70
CA PHE A 374 2.18 -6.89 -14.52
C PHE A 374 2.68 -7.73 -13.35
N SER A 375 3.65 -8.61 -13.60
CA SER A 375 4.24 -9.46 -12.55
C SER A 375 5.68 -9.86 -12.81
N GLY A 376 6.46 -10.07 -11.74
CA GLY A 376 7.82 -10.58 -11.85
C GLY A 376 8.80 -9.56 -12.45
N ASN A 377 8.52 -8.26 -12.33
CA ASN A 377 9.38 -7.18 -12.81
C ASN A 377 10.06 -6.47 -11.62
N GLN A 378 11.17 -5.76 -11.85
CA GLN A 378 11.69 -4.80 -10.86
C GLN A 378 10.75 -3.61 -10.71
N PHE A 379 10.26 -3.08 -11.83
CA PHE A 379 9.22 -2.07 -11.89
C PHE A 379 8.13 -2.62 -12.81
N ALA A 380 6.90 -2.78 -12.33
CA ALA A 380 5.81 -3.13 -13.26
C ALA A 380 5.70 -2.05 -14.35
N ILE A 381 5.68 -0.78 -13.93
CA ILE A 381 5.79 0.37 -14.84
C ILE A 381 6.79 1.38 -14.30
N TYR A 382 7.65 1.89 -15.17
CA TYR A 382 8.53 3.02 -14.88
C TYR A 382 8.21 4.21 -15.80
N SER A 383 7.69 5.29 -15.23
CA SER A 383 7.45 6.57 -15.92
C SER A 383 8.58 7.55 -15.59
N LYS A 384 9.40 7.89 -16.58
CA LYS A 384 10.60 8.73 -16.46
C LYS A 384 10.48 10.02 -17.27
N ASP A 385 11.39 10.96 -17.06
CA ASP A 385 11.58 12.19 -17.84
C ASP A 385 10.32 13.06 -17.85
N LYS A 386 9.71 13.35 -19.00
CA LYS A 386 8.49 14.16 -19.14
C LYS A 386 7.30 13.31 -19.56
N SER A 387 7.35 12.00 -19.30
CA SER A 387 6.33 11.05 -19.74
C SER A 387 5.00 11.29 -19.03
N LYS A 388 3.90 11.00 -19.73
CA LYS A 388 2.52 11.25 -19.28
C LYS A 388 1.56 10.11 -19.67
N PRO A 389 1.88 8.84 -19.33
CA PRO A 389 0.95 7.75 -19.59
C PRO A 389 -0.28 7.83 -18.69
N VAL A 390 -1.39 7.28 -19.16
CA VAL A 390 -2.57 6.95 -18.37
C VAL A 390 -2.53 5.46 -18.09
N ILE A 391 -2.48 5.07 -16.82
CA ILE A 391 -2.43 3.69 -16.36
C ILE A 391 -3.74 3.47 -15.60
N GLN A 392 -4.59 2.60 -16.12
CA GLN A 392 -5.92 2.41 -15.57
C GLN A 392 -6.40 0.97 -15.53
N ASN A 393 -7.30 0.65 -14.59
CA ASN A 393 -7.98 -0.65 -14.53
C ASN A 393 -7.02 -1.85 -14.60
N SER A 394 -5.80 -1.72 -14.12
CA SER A 394 -4.73 -2.71 -14.30
C SER A 394 -4.31 -3.32 -12.97
N GLU A 395 -3.76 -4.52 -13.04
CA GLU A 395 -3.25 -5.26 -11.89
C GLU A 395 -1.72 -5.30 -11.90
N LEU A 396 -1.11 -4.76 -10.84
CA LEU A 396 0.34 -4.69 -10.68
C LEU A 396 0.73 -5.44 -9.41
N ARG A 397 1.12 -6.72 -9.57
CA ARG A 397 1.40 -7.61 -8.43
C ARG A 397 2.68 -8.41 -8.54
N SER A 398 3.25 -8.77 -7.40
CA SER A 398 4.46 -9.62 -7.34
C SER A 398 5.62 -9.05 -8.17
N ASN A 399 5.74 -7.72 -8.20
CA ASN A 399 6.90 -7.00 -8.72
C ASN A 399 7.75 -6.54 -7.53
N HIS A 400 8.96 -6.03 -7.77
CA HIS A 400 9.68 -5.35 -6.68
C HIS A 400 8.95 -4.05 -6.29
N THR A 401 8.75 -3.13 -7.22
CA THR A 401 7.90 -1.94 -7.04
C THR A 401 6.80 -1.94 -8.09
N GLY A 402 5.57 -1.58 -7.72
CA GLY A 402 4.45 -1.50 -8.68
C GLY A 402 4.71 -0.42 -9.74
N ILE A 403 4.73 0.84 -9.33
CA ILE A 403 4.98 1.96 -10.25
C ILE A 403 6.11 2.83 -9.72
N ARG A 404 7.14 3.04 -10.54
CA ARG A 404 8.19 4.03 -10.29
C ARG A 404 7.93 5.26 -11.15
N ILE A 405 8.04 6.46 -10.56
CA ILE A 405 7.83 7.74 -11.25
C ILE A 405 9.00 8.65 -10.91
N SER A 406 9.69 9.21 -11.92
CA SER A 406 10.87 10.06 -11.72
C SER A 406 10.99 11.14 -12.80
N GLY A 407 11.98 12.02 -12.69
CA GLY A 407 12.14 13.18 -13.55
C GLY A 407 11.05 14.23 -13.32
N GLU A 408 10.44 14.71 -14.41
CA GLU A 408 9.29 15.63 -14.44
C GLU A 408 8.00 14.90 -14.87
N ALA A 409 7.94 13.57 -14.72
CA ALA A 409 6.87 12.75 -15.26
C ALA A 409 5.52 13.08 -14.61
N ARG A 410 4.45 13.03 -15.40
CA ARG A 410 3.08 13.37 -14.99
C ARG A 410 2.07 12.31 -15.39
N PRO A 411 2.26 11.04 -14.99
CA PRO A 411 1.31 9.99 -15.31
C PRO A 411 -0.02 10.22 -14.58
N THR A 412 -1.11 9.72 -15.17
CA THR A 412 -2.38 9.54 -14.46
C THR A 412 -2.52 8.06 -14.14
N VAL A 413 -2.48 7.70 -12.87
CA VAL A 413 -2.64 6.34 -12.35
C VAL A 413 -4.01 6.28 -11.70
N LYS A 414 -4.98 5.57 -12.30
CA LYS A 414 -6.34 5.52 -11.77
C LYS A 414 -6.98 4.14 -11.76
N GLN A 415 -7.78 3.84 -10.73
CA GLN A 415 -8.59 2.60 -10.71
C GLN A 415 -7.75 1.32 -10.88
N ASN A 416 -6.49 1.34 -10.47
CA ASN A 416 -5.61 0.16 -10.52
C ASN A 416 -5.60 -0.56 -9.18
N HIS A 417 -5.27 -1.84 -9.23
CA HIS A 417 -5.03 -2.65 -8.05
C HIS A 417 -3.52 -3.00 -7.97
N ILE A 418 -2.83 -2.40 -7.00
CA ILE A 418 -1.37 -2.48 -6.84
C ILE A 418 -1.06 -3.20 -5.53
N TYR A 419 -0.62 -4.45 -5.61
CA TYR A 419 -0.55 -5.30 -4.42
C TYR A 419 0.52 -6.36 -4.43
N ASP A 420 0.89 -6.88 -3.26
CA ASP A 420 1.89 -7.95 -3.10
C ASP A 420 3.22 -7.64 -3.83
N ASN A 421 3.60 -6.36 -3.90
CA ASN A 421 4.91 -5.99 -4.42
C ASN A 421 5.94 -6.09 -3.28
N SER A 422 7.16 -6.52 -3.61
CA SER A 422 8.19 -6.83 -2.62
C SER A 422 8.81 -5.59 -1.96
N SER A 423 8.42 -4.39 -2.38
CA SER A 423 8.82 -3.08 -1.88
C SER A 423 7.59 -2.15 -1.86
N ASN A 424 7.66 -0.97 -2.45
CA ASN A 424 6.57 0.01 -2.45
C ASN A 424 5.51 -0.28 -3.53
N GLY A 425 4.26 0.14 -3.28
CA GLY A 425 3.22 0.14 -4.30
C GLY A 425 3.52 1.15 -5.41
N ILE A 426 3.62 2.44 -5.05
CA ILE A 426 4.04 3.52 -5.96
C ILE A 426 5.17 4.31 -5.28
N ALA A 427 6.27 4.51 -6.01
CA ALA A 427 7.42 5.29 -5.56
C ALA A 427 7.68 6.49 -6.49
N ILE A 428 7.74 7.68 -5.92
CA ILE A 428 7.71 8.96 -6.62
C ILE A 428 8.95 9.77 -6.24
N PHE A 429 9.72 10.16 -7.26
CA PHE A 429 11.03 10.78 -7.12
C PHE A 429 11.15 12.10 -7.88
N ASP A 430 12.22 12.83 -7.61
CA ASP A 430 12.64 14.04 -8.34
C ASP A 430 11.60 15.17 -8.32
N ALA A 431 11.12 15.60 -9.48
CA ALA A 431 10.12 16.65 -9.69
C ALA A 431 8.83 16.08 -10.31
N ALA A 432 8.56 14.79 -10.11
CA ALA A 432 7.40 14.11 -10.67
C ALA A 432 6.09 14.63 -10.07
N GLN A 433 5.07 14.77 -10.92
CA GLN A 433 3.76 15.31 -10.55
C GLN A 433 2.63 14.38 -11.01
N PRO A 434 2.53 13.17 -10.43
CA PRO A 434 1.50 12.22 -10.81
C PRO A 434 0.10 12.66 -10.35
N LYS A 435 -0.92 12.14 -11.03
CA LYS A 435 -2.29 12.07 -10.51
C LYS A 435 -2.59 10.62 -10.15
N VAL A 436 -2.76 10.33 -8.87
CA VAL A 436 -3.06 8.99 -8.36
C VAL A 436 -4.49 9.01 -7.82
N LEU A 437 -5.42 8.37 -8.53
CA LEU A 437 -6.85 8.54 -8.32
C LEU A 437 -7.55 7.19 -8.14
N GLU A 438 -8.33 6.99 -7.07
CA GLU A 438 -9.23 5.82 -6.99
C GLU A 438 -8.52 4.45 -7.13
N ASN A 439 -7.24 4.35 -6.74
CA ASN A 439 -6.50 3.09 -6.77
C ASN A 439 -6.65 2.34 -5.45
N ARG A 440 -6.54 1.01 -5.52
CA ARG A 440 -6.41 0.14 -4.35
C ARG A 440 -4.96 -0.33 -4.23
N ILE A 441 -4.24 0.20 -3.24
CA ILE A 441 -2.82 -0.05 -3.00
C ILE A 441 -2.66 -0.83 -1.70
N ARG A 442 -2.40 -2.13 -1.80
CA ARG A 442 -2.48 -3.01 -0.61
C ARG A 442 -1.43 -4.09 -0.51
N LEU A 443 -1.14 -4.55 0.72
CA LEU A 443 -0.26 -5.71 0.96
C LEU A 443 1.14 -5.59 0.32
N ASN A 444 1.65 -4.37 0.09
CA ASN A 444 3.01 -4.20 -0.37
C ASN A 444 3.97 -4.37 0.82
N ARG A 445 5.16 -4.94 0.58
CA ARG A 445 6.11 -5.30 1.65
C ARG A 445 6.89 -4.11 2.22
N ALA A 446 6.74 -2.92 1.64
CA ALA A 446 7.17 -1.65 2.24
C ALA A 446 5.97 -0.71 2.35
N ASN A 447 6.04 0.49 1.76
CA ASN A 447 4.98 1.49 1.84
C ASN A 447 3.95 1.34 0.71
N GLY A 448 2.72 1.80 0.94
CA GLY A 448 1.75 1.95 -0.14
C GLY A 448 2.21 3.01 -1.16
N LEU A 449 2.44 4.22 -0.67
CA LEU A 449 3.01 5.34 -1.42
C LEU A 449 4.30 5.84 -0.76
N TYR A 450 5.34 6.05 -1.57
CA TYR A 450 6.59 6.63 -1.11
C TYR A 450 6.98 7.84 -1.98
N PHE A 451 7.25 8.97 -1.33
CA PHE A 451 7.74 10.19 -1.96
C PHE A 451 9.12 10.55 -1.44
N SER A 452 10.02 10.84 -2.38
CA SER A 452 11.35 11.42 -2.14
C SER A 452 11.58 12.44 -3.24
N THR A 453 10.97 13.62 -3.09
CA THR A 453 10.91 14.66 -4.13
C THR A 453 11.49 15.97 -3.64
N ALA A 454 12.06 16.75 -4.56
CA ALA A 454 12.64 18.06 -4.27
C ALA A 454 11.60 19.20 -4.33
N ASP A 455 10.42 18.95 -4.92
CA ASP A 455 9.36 19.95 -5.08
C ASP A 455 7.95 19.31 -5.08
N PHE A 456 6.93 20.05 -5.54
CA PHE A 456 5.54 19.65 -5.67
C PHE A 456 5.37 18.25 -6.29
N SER A 457 4.64 17.39 -5.57
CA SER A 457 4.64 15.93 -5.81
C SER A 457 3.31 15.38 -6.34
N GLY A 458 2.46 16.22 -6.92
CA GLY A 458 1.19 15.78 -7.54
C GLY A 458 0.00 15.66 -6.57
N THR A 459 -1.03 14.93 -7.02
CA THR A 459 -2.33 14.83 -6.35
C THR A 459 -2.75 13.38 -6.16
N ILE A 460 -3.13 13.03 -4.93
CA ILE A 460 -3.50 11.68 -4.50
C ILE A 460 -4.93 11.75 -3.94
N ILE A 461 -5.91 11.26 -4.70
CA ILE A 461 -7.33 11.49 -4.41
C ILE A 461 -8.10 10.17 -4.39
N LYS A 462 -8.93 9.96 -3.37
CA LYS A 462 -9.87 8.81 -3.28
C LYS A 462 -9.22 7.43 -3.37
N ASN A 463 -7.96 7.28 -2.99
CA ASN A 463 -7.29 5.98 -3.01
C ASN A 463 -7.57 5.21 -1.73
N GLU A 464 -7.60 3.88 -1.84
CA GLU A 464 -7.59 2.95 -0.72
C GLU A 464 -6.17 2.42 -0.52
N ILE A 465 -5.53 2.83 0.58
CA ILE A 465 -4.15 2.47 0.92
C ILE A 465 -4.16 1.58 2.16
N LEU A 466 -4.12 0.27 1.93
CA LEU A 466 -4.57 -0.73 2.89
C LEU A 466 -3.48 -1.74 3.22
N ASP A 467 -3.30 -2.06 4.50
CA ASP A 467 -2.59 -3.27 4.94
C ASP A 467 -1.16 -3.41 4.35
N ASN A 468 -0.48 -2.30 4.05
CA ASN A 468 0.92 -2.33 3.64
C ASN A 468 1.80 -2.61 4.86
N LYS A 469 2.91 -3.32 4.66
CA LYS A 469 3.74 -3.80 5.77
C LYS A 469 4.34 -2.66 6.60
N ASP A 470 4.77 -1.59 5.94
CA ASP A 470 5.32 -0.40 6.59
C ASP A 470 4.24 0.68 6.70
N LEU A 471 4.45 1.86 6.12
CA LEU A 471 3.48 2.95 6.19
C LEU A 471 2.47 2.87 5.04
N GLY A 472 1.27 3.42 5.24
CA GLY A 472 0.39 3.70 4.12
C GLY A 472 1.04 4.70 3.16
N VAL A 473 1.49 5.84 3.70
CA VAL A 473 2.15 6.90 2.94
C VAL A 473 3.38 7.43 3.67
N LEU A 474 4.53 7.46 2.98
CA LEU A 474 5.76 8.10 3.45
C LEU A 474 6.11 9.29 2.56
N LEU A 475 6.26 10.46 3.17
CA LEU A 475 6.60 11.74 2.55
C LEU A 475 7.95 12.21 3.10
N ALA A 476 8.99 12.19 2.27
CA ALA A 476 10.36 12.56 2.63
C ALA A 476 10.87 13.76 1.82
N ASP A 477 12.06 14.24 2.20
CA ASP A 477 12.76 15.36 1.57
C ASP A 477 11.92 16.65 1.56
N GLN A 478 11.61 17.22 0.38
CA GLN A 478 10.81 18.43 0.23
C GLN A 478 9.42 18.14 -0.33
N SER A 479 8.95 16.89 -0.30
CA SER A 479 7.70 16.50 -0.98
C SER A 479 6.52 17.37 -0.54
N ARG A 480 5.69 17.81 -1.50
CA ARG A 480 4.51 18.67 -1.26
C ARG A 480 3.26 18.22 -2.03
N PRO A 481 2.77 16.98 -1.88
CA PRO A 481 1.55 16.56 -2.56
C PRO A 481 0.28 17.10 -1.90
N THR A 482 -0.82 17.02 -2.63
CA THR A 482 -2.18 17.13 -2.07
C THR A 482 -2.79 15.75 -1.94
N LEU A 483 -3.14 15.35 -0.72
CA LEU A 483 -3.82 14.10 -0.39
C LEU A 483 -5.24 14.41 0.06
N GLU A 484 -6.23 13.95 -0.69
CA GLU A 484 -7.63 14.23 -0.43
C GLU A 484 -8.53 12.99 -0.52
N GLU A 485 -9.47 12.86 0.42
CA GLU A 485 -10.51 11.81 0.38
C GLU A 485 -9.96 10.37 0.31
N ASN A 486 -8.72 10.15 0.74
CA ASN A 486 -8.12 8.81 0.77
C ASN A 486 -8.52 8.05 2.04
N ILE A 487 -8.58 6.73 1.92
CA ILE A 487 -8.75 5.80 3.04
C ILE A 487 -7.40 5.14 3.29
N ILE A 488 -6.79 5.40 4.45
CA ILE A 488 -5.49 4.87 4.85
C ILE A 488 -5.69 3.98 6.09
N ARG A 489 -5.65 2.66 5.91
CA ARG A 489 -6.07 1.71 6.96
C ARG A 489 -5.18 0.48 7.08
N GLY A 490 -5.02 -0.02 8.31
CA GLY A 490 -4.42 -1.33 8.58
C GLY A 490 -2.92 -1.44 8.29
N ASN A 491 -2.25 -0.31 7.99
CA ASN A 491 -0.84 -0.32 7.64
C ASN A 491 0.04 -0.58 8.88
N GLY A 492 1.17 -1.25 8.66
CA GLY A 492 1.90 -1.95 9.72
C GLY A 492 2.83 -1.11 10.58
N LEU A 493 3.36 0.01 10.10
CA LEU A 493 4.19 0.97 10.86
C LEU A 493 3.50 2.32 11.09
N GLY A 494 2.26 2.47 10.65
CA GLY A 494 1.46 3.69 10.81
C GLY A 494 0.72 4.10 9.52
N GLY A 495 -0.18 5.06 9.64
CA GLY A 495 -0.96 5.53 8.49
C GLY A 495 -0.12 6.36 7.53
N LEU A 496 0.37 7.51 8.00
CA LEU A 496 1.08 8.48 7.19
C LEU A 496 2.25 9.11 7.96
N GLN A 497 3.39 9.32 7.30
CA GLN A 497 4.53 10.03 7.88
C GLN A 497 5.03 11.15 6.97
N TYR A 498 5.12 12.36 7.53
CA TYR A 498 5.87 13.50 7.00
C TYR A 498 7.24 13.57 7.68
N LYS A 499 8.31 13.53 6.90
CA LYS A 499 9.71 13.57 7.35
C LYS A 499 10.49 14.72 6.67
N ASP A 500 11.65 15.04 7.21
CA ASP A 500 12.62 15.99 6.65
C ASP A 500 12.03 17.41 6.53
N GLN A 501 11.85 17.95 5.33
CA GLN A 501 11.24 19.27 5.11
C GLN A 501 9.95 19.15 4.27
N SER A 502 9.33 17.97 4.31
CA SER A 502 8.12 17.67 3.59
C SER A 502 6.96 18.55 4.06
N ARG A 503 6.08 18.86 3.12
CA ARG A 503 4.88 19.67 3.30
C ARG A 503 3.75 19.03 2.51
N GLY A 504 2.71 19.81 2.26
CA GLY A 504 1.57 19.37 1.48
C GLY A 504 0.28 19.59 2.23
N ILE A 505 -0.81 19.23 1.56
CA ILE A 505 -2.16 19.38 2.10
C ILE A 505 -2.71 17.98 2.27
N LEU A 506 -3.12 17.65 3.50
CA LEU A 506 -3.88 16.45 3.82
C LEU A 506 -5.28 16.90 4.23
N ARG A 507 -6.29 16.62 3.39
CA ARG A 507 -7.67 17.04 3.68
C ARG A 507 -8.73 15.99 3.45
N ASN A 508 -9.75 15.94 4.31
CA ASN A 508 -10.89 15.02 4.18
C ASN A 508 -10.49 13.53 4.09
N ASN A 509 -9.35 13.12 4.65
CA ASN A 509 -8.91 11.73 4.61
C ASN A 509 -9.41 10.95 5.83
N GLN A 510 -9.60 9.64 5.66
CA GLN A 510 -9.91 8.70 6.74
C GLN A 510 -8.66 7.87 7.06
N ILE A 511 -8.06 8.07 8.23
CA ILE A 511 -6.84 7.40 8.66
C ILE A 511 -7.16 6.55 9.89
N GLN A 512 -7.29 5.24 9.68
CA GLN A 512 -7.97 4.39 10.66
C GLN A 512 -7.32 3.04 10.88
N GLY A 513 -7.36 2.52 12.11
CA GLY A 513 -6.97 1.13 12.39
C GLY A 513 -5.55 0.77 11.98
N ASN A 514 -4.62 1.72 11.89
CA ASN A 514 -3.22 1.42 11.59
C ASN A 514 -2.54 0.85 12.84
N LYS A 515 -1.54 -0.01 12.65
CA LYS A 515 -0.90 -0.78 13.74
C LYS A 515 0.02 0.04 14.66
N TYR A 516 0.24 1.31 14.31
CA TYR A 516 0.91 2.31 15.14
C TYR A 516 0.10 3.63 15.07
N GLY A 517 0.76 4.79 15.10
CA GLY A 517 0.10 6.09 15.01
C GLY A 517 -0.61 6.34 13.68
N GLY A 518 -1.57 7.26 13.70
CA GLY A 518 -2.29 7.70 12.51
C GLY A 518 -1.39 8.53 11.59
N ILE A 519 -0.94 9.69 12.07
CA ILE A 519 -0.06 10.61 11.36
C ILE A 519 1.18 10.91 12.21
N LYS A 520 2.38 10.79 11.63
CA LYS A 520 3.64 11.26 12.22
C LYS A 520 4.19 12.45 11.44
N VAL A 521 4.59 13.51 12.14
CA VAL A 521 5.26 14.69 11.58
C VAL A 521 6.57 14.91 12.33
N ILE A 522 7.71 14.80 11.65
CA ILE A 522 9.04 14.83 12.27
C ILE A 522 10.02 15.71 11.47
N ASN A 523 11.17 16.00 12.07
CA ASN A 523 12.23 16.87 11.55
C ASN A 523 11.71 18.29 11.38
N ALA A 524 11.86 18.91 10.20
CA ALA A 524 11.37 20.25 9.89
C ALA A 524 10.15 20.21 8.95
N ALA A 525 9.36 19.13 9.01
CA ALA A 525 8.17 18.97 8.20
C ALA A 525 7.07 19.96 8.63
N ALA A 526 6.34 20.48 7.65
CA ALA A 526 5.31 21.51 7.86
C ALA A 526 4.08 21.28 6.97
N PRO A 527 3.34 20.16 7.17
CA PRO A 527 2.12 19.90 6.43
C PRO A 527 0.94 20.74 6.94
N THR A 528 -0.09 20.86 6.10
CA THR A 528 -1.41 21.38 6.49
C THR A 528 -2.41 20.23 6.55
N LEU A 529 -2.86 19.90 7.75
CA LEU A 529 -3.78 18.80 8.05
C LEU A 529 -5.16 19.39 8.37
N THR A 530 -6.14 19.16 7.51
CA THR A 530 -7.48 19.76 7.67
C THR A 530 -8.63 18.79 7.48
N LYS A 531 -9.62 18.80 8.38
CA LYS A 531 -10.85 18.01 8.21
C LYS A 531 -10.62 16.51 7.99
N ASN A 532 -9.54 15.96 8.53
CA ASN A 532 -9.31 14.52 8.47
C ASN A 532 -9.98 13.83 9.67
N THR A 533 -10.44 12.60 9.45
CA THR A 533 -10.91 11.71 10.50
C THR A 533 -9.81 10.69 10.81
N ILE A 534 -9.26 10.76 12.01
CA ILE A 534 -8.11 9.95 12.45
C ILE A 534 -8.56 9.11 13.64
N ARG A 535 -8.79 7.82 13.43
CA ARG A 535 -9.50 7.00 14.41
C ARG A 535 -8.96 5.60 14.64
N SER A 536 -9.09 5.11 15.87
CA SER A 536 -8.82 3.70 16.19
C SER A 536 -7.44 3.22 15.78
N ASN A 537 -6.45 4.11 15.69
CA ASN A 537 -5.06 3.74 15.46
C ASN A 537 -4.45 3.19 16.77
N GLN A 538 -3.47 2.30 16.68
CA GLN A 538 -2.88 1.64 17.84
C GLN A 538 -1.85 2.50 18.59
N GLY A 539 -1.47 3.66 18.05
CA GLY A 539 -0.70 4.70 18.72
C GLY A 539 -1.46 6.01 18.82
N ASP A 540 -0.74 7.13 18.81
CA ASP A 540 -1.33 8.47 18.79
C ASP A 540 -2.10 8.72 17.49
N GLY A 541 -3.12 9.58 17.56
CA GLY A 541 -3.78 10.07 16.36
C GLY A 541 -2.82 10.85 15.48
N ILE A 542 -2.24 11.92 16.04
CA ILE A 542 -1.20 12.73 15.40
C ILE A 542 -0.01 12.87 16.36
N GLU A 543 1.17 12.45 15.94
CA GLU A 543 2.43 12.61 16.67
C GLU A 543 3.30 13.66 15.95
N ILE A 544 3.68 14.72 16.67
CA ILE A 544 4.46 15.85 16.15
C ILE A 544 5.76 15.93 16.94
N MET A 545 6.91 15.88 16.26
CA MET A 545 8.22 15.73 16.91
C MET A 545 9.27 16.70 16.35
N ASP A 546 10.35 16.89 17.13
CA ASP A 546 11.55 17.64 16.73
C ASP A 546 11.26 19.11 16.39
N LYS A 547 11.58 19.58 15.17
CA LYS A 547 11.37 20.96 14.71
C LYS A 547 10.17 21.07 13.77
N ALA A 548 9.18 20.19 13.93
CA ALA A 548 8.04 20.15 13.04
C ALA A 548 7.12 21.35 13.29
N HIS A 549 6.59 21.93 12.20
CA HIS A 549 5.72 23.11 12.25
C HIS A 549 4.43 22.90 11.45
N PRO A 550 3.58 21.91 11.79
CA PRO A 550 2.35 21.66 11.05
C PRO A 550 1.26 22.69 11.37
N THR A 551 0.37 22.90 10.41
CA THR A 551 -0.95 23.49 10.66
C THR A 551 -1.98 22.38 10.76
N VAL A 552 -2.61 22.22 11.92
CA VAL A 552 -3.59 21.17 12.22
C VAL A 552 -4.92 21.84 12.53
N ASN A 553 -5.86 21.83 11.59
CA ASN A 553 -7.11 22.58 11.72
C ASN A 553 -8.36 21.74 11.44
N GLY A 554 -9.31 21.69 12.38
CA GLY A 554 -10.62 21.11 12.12
C GLY A 554 -10.62 19.59 11.94
N ASN A 555 -9.67 18.87 12.54
CA ASN A 555 -9.61 17.40 12.43
C ASN A 555 -10.41 16.72 13.55
N GLU A 556 -10.98 15.56 13.24
CA GLU A 556 -11.64 14.68 14.20
C GLU A 556 -10.71 13.53 14.55
N ILE A 557 -10.28 13.46 15.81
CA ILE A 557 -9.21 12.57 16.26
C ILE A 557 -9.73 11.73 17.43
N VAL A 558 -10.17 10.50 17.13
CA VAL A 558 -11.05 9.77 18.03
C VAL A 558 -10.64 8.32 18.27
N GLN A 559 -10.80 7.84 19.50
CA GLN A 559 -10.62 6.42 19.84
C GLN A 559 -9.25 5.84 19.48
N ASN A 560 -8.21 6.66 19.40
CA ASN A 560 -6.84 6.16 19.21
C ASN A 560 -6.31 5.58 20.54
N SER A 561 -5.40 4.61 20.46
CA SER A 561 -4.88 3.92 21.64
C SER A 561 -3.82 4.72 22.40
N GLY A 562 -3.27 5.77 21.78
CA GLY A 562 -2.43 6.79 22.43
C GLY A 562 -3.18 8.10 22.65
N ASP A 563 -2.45 9.21 22.58
CA ASP A 563 -3.01 10.57 22.64
C ASP A 563 -3.78 10.90 21.35
N GLY A 564 -4.68 11.88 21.41
CA GLY A 564 -5.26 12.45 20.20
C GLY A 564 -4.17 13.15 19.39
N ILE A 565 -3.57 14.20 19.97
CA ILE A 565 -2.40 14.87 19.42
C ILE A 565 -1.28 14.88 20.46
N SER A 566 -0.10 14.39 20.11
CA SER A 566 1.09 14.43 20.95
C SER A 566 2.14 15.36 20.35
N LEU A 567 2.66 16.30 21.16
CA LEU A 567 3.70 17.25 20.76
C LEU A 567 4.98 17.04 21.57
N LEU A 568 6.00 16.51 20.89
CA LEU A 568 7.37 16.27 21.35
C LEU A 568 8.36 17.16 20.59
N LEU A 569 8.08 18.46 20.55
CA LEU A 569 8.92 19.43 19.87
C LEU A 569 10.09 19.89 20.74
N ILE A 570 11.24 20.15 20.11
CA ILE A 570 12.43 20.73 20.77
C ILE A 570 12.47 22.25 20.73
N GLU A 571 11.50 22.88 20.06
CA GLU A 571 11.31 24.34 19.99
C GLU A 571 9.80 24.68 19.88
N PRO A 572 9.39 25.93 20.20
CA PRO A 572 8.02 26.38 19.98
C PRO A 572 7.59 26.21 18.52
N GLY A 573 6.47 25.52 18.27
CA GLY A 573 6.06 25.23 16.89
C GLY A 573 4.65 24.67 16.73
N GLY A 574 4.12 24.81 15.52
CA GLY A 574 2.80 24.31 15.13
C GLY A 574 1.62 25.22 15.48
N LEU A 575 0.57 25.11 14.67
CA LEU A 575 -0.71 25.80 14.83
C LEU A 575 -1.83 24.77 14.89
N LEU A 576 -2.50 24.66 16.04
CA LEU A 576 -3.55 23.69 16.30
C LEU A 576 -4.85 24.43 16.56
N THR A 577 -5.82 24.32 15.65
CA THR A 577 -7.10 25.04 15.76
C THR A 577 -8.30 24.15 15.48
N ASN A 578 -9.41 24.36 16.20
CA ASN A 578 -10.68 23.67 15.97
C ASN A 578 -10.63 22.12 15.90
N ASN A 579 -9.65 21.47 16.55
CA ASN A 579 -9.54 20.00 16.51
C ASN A 579 -10.39 19.37 17.62
N THR A 580 -11.10 18.29 17.29
CA THR A 580 -11.90 17.52 18.24
C THR A 580 -11.17 16.24 18.60
N CYS A 581 -10.75 16.11 19.86
CA CYS A 581 -10.06 14.92 20.36
C CYS A 581 -10.93 14.21 21.42
N THR A 582 -11.52 13.07 21.09
CA THR A 582 -12.48 12.38 21.98
C THR A 582 -12.26 10.87 22.06
N GLY A 583 -12.41 10.29 23.25
CA GLY A 583 -12.34 8.84 23.44
C GLY A 583 -10.98 8.19 23.15
N ASN A 584 -9.92 8.98 22.94
CA ASN A 584 -8.55 8.47 22.88
C ASN A 584 -8.16 7.90 24.26
N ARG A 585 -7.34 6.84 24.30
CA ARG A 585 -6.95 6.22 25.58
C ARG A 585 -5.94 7.06 26.36
N GLY A 586 -5.12 7.84 25.66
CA GLY A 586 -4.25 8.87 26.24
C GLY A 586 -4.99 10.19 26.46
N TYR A 587 -4.23 11.28 26.48
CA TYR A 587 -4.76 12.64 26.53
C TYR A 587 -5.41 13.04 25.20
N GLY A 588 -6.34 14.01 25.25
CA GLY A 588 -6.84 14.63 24.02
C GLY A 588 -5.71 15.31 23.26
N ILE A 589 -4.97 16.19 23.93
CA ILE A 589 -3.74 16.81 23.43
C ILE A 589 -2.70 16.76 24.55
N SER A 590 -1.52 16.21 24.26
CA SER A 590 -0.37 16.15 25.15
C SER A 590 0.74 17.07 24.64
N ILE A 591 1.26 17.95 25.50
CA ILE A 591 2.29 18.94 25.17
C ILE A 591 3.47 18.74 26.10
N LEU A 592 4.58 18.23 25.55
CA LEU A 592 5.84 18.14 26.29
C LEU A 592 6.65 19.42 26.11
N LYS A 593 7.28 19.90 27.19
CA LYS A 593 8.18 21.06 27.09
C LYS A 593 9.38 20.70 26.22
N PRO A 594 9.87 21.61 25.34
CA PRO A 594 9.52 23.03 25.20
C PRO A 594 8.47 23.40 24.11
N ALA A 595 7.58 22.50 23.68
CA ALA A 595 6.84 22.61 22.41
C ALA A 595 5.97 23.85 22.13
N GLN A 596 5.44 24.54 23.16
CA GLN A 596 4.66 25.80 23.08
C GLN A 596 3.89 26.06 21.75
N PRO A 597 2.92 25.20 21.35
CA PRO A 597 2.15 25.40 20.13
C PRO A 597 1.20 26.59 20.24
N SER A 598 0.85 27.18 19.09
CA SER A 598 -0.27 28.12 19.01
C SER A 598 -1.58 27.34 18.98
N MET A 599 -2.45 27.56 19.97
CA MET A 599 -3.76 26.91 20.07
C MET A 599 -4.87 27.96 20.06
N VAL A 600 -5.85 27.80 19.16
CA VAL A 600 -7.02 28.70 19.02
C VAL A 600 -8.31 27.91 18.89
#